data_AF-A0A3R6MVH0-F1
#
_entry.id   AF-A0A3R6MVH0-F1
#
_cell.length_a   1.000
_cell.length_b   1.000
_cell.length_c   1.000
_cell.angle_alpha   90.00
_cell.angle_beta   90.00
_cell.angle_gamma   90.00
#
_symmetry.space_group_name_H-M   'P 1'
#
loop_
_entity.id
_entity.type
_entity.pdbx_description
1 polymer ?
#
loop_
_entity_poly.entity_id
_entity_poly.type
_entity_poly.pdbx_seq_one_letter_code
_entity_poly.pdbx_strand_id
1 'polypeptide(L)'
;MPTANQKHIEENVPITEWDNPYFEVKEPEQMAFSIKDKFVSIQTCTEGYDYSVFDADYKLVDGGVYDNPDISIHAALKDVLEDFGLSEQDKRIPVDYEELMEKTEAVERERLSERIREEADSVVADFKAKTEELFNGINGQTQDDIEQTVWAYLQSKLDEYEIDVELVDVVVSGSRCRGLEKAGSDLDVVVEYKGREHEDDLFNVFNEDGLMIGGVKVDINPITEGKTGTLATYLPEVESYLAEKQAMQKASAVEAIPEKTITLTVAECGEFHSLGEFHENIASVEEAIAVWKSIPPERMNGIPSIGINIHTEGTERYEDVEMDILSGKVIDLEVLDYVPDITDEPKAIEVIAELIDKLPDIEVRGSLEKWQAAILASQIDQFSYDYDTYQYQDTVEDREAQVANITEDIRNGNTGYLNDFLNAVISEGVREGITDIFGEGVEIDDSEAVQTARRAKELLDKLAEYKPLAKVEELEEQNYNMIDNVLNNGAEKKEQEQIKGRISIKEKLAEKKAVIEQRDKAERTSPEKETEKKSQREM
;
A
#
# COMPACT_ATOMS: atom_id res chain seq x y z
N MET A 1 -6.14 77.46 -54.45
CA MET A 1 -5.54 78.46 -53.53
C MET A 1 -5.49 77.82 -52.15
N PRO A 2 -4.46 78.07 -51.32
CA PRO A 2 -4.41 77.44 -50.01
C PRO A 2 -5.60 77.89 -49.14
N THR A 3 -6.23 76.97 -48.44
CA THR A 3 -7.28 77.26 -47.45
C THR A 3 -6.70 78.02 -46.25
N ALA A 4 -7.54 78.65 -45.43
CA ALA A 4 -7.08 79.50 -44.31
C ALA A 4 -6.15 78.76 -43.34
N ASN A 5 -6.35 77.45 -43.16
CA ASN A 5 -5.52 76.58 -42.31
C ASN A 5 -4.15 76.25 -42.92
N GLN A 6 -3.97 76.43 -44.23
CA GLN A 6 -2.69 76.16 -44.94
C GLN A 6 -1.75 77.38 -44.92
N LYS A 7 -2.09 78.45 -44.18
CA LYS A 7 -1.30 79.70 -44.09
C LYS A 7 -0.69 79.94 -42.71
N HIS A 8 -0.88 79.04 -41.75
CA HIS A 8 -0.24 79.10 -40.43
C HIS A 8 0.45 77.77 -40.17
N ILE A 9 1.73 77.83 -39.82
CA ILE A 9 2.41 76.72 -39.17
C ILE A 9 2.01 76.83 -37.71
N GLU A 10 1.05 76.02 -37.28
CA GLU A 10 0.78 75.81 -35.86
C GLU A 10 1.77 74.76 -35.35
N GLU A 11 2.76 75.17 -34.57
CA GLU A 11 3.86 74.31 -34.07
C GLU A 11 3.41 73.22 -33.06
N ASN A 12 2.11 73.09 -32.78
CA ASN A 12 1.55 72.19 -31.76
C ASN A 12 0.32 71.38 -32.21
N VAL A 13 0.12 71.18 -33.51
CA VAL A 13 -0.90 70.23 -33.99
C VAL A 13 -0.23 68.87 -34.23
N PRO A 14 -0.70 67.77 -33.62
CA PRO A 14 -0.19 66.42 -33.91
C PRO A 14 -0.23 66.15 -35.42
N ILE A 15 0.82 65.52 -35.97
CA ILE A 15 0.95 65.25 -37.42
C ILE A 15 -0.28 64.51 -38.00
N THR A 16 -0.98 63.74 -37.18
CA THR A 16 -2.21 63.00 -37.50
C THR A 16 -3.42 63.89 -37.79
N GLU A 17 -3.43 65.15 -37.34
CA GLU A 17 -4.52 66.12 -37.55
C GLU A 17 -4.21 67.12 -38.67
N TRP A 18 -3.07 66.96 -39.37
CA TRP A 18 -2.65 67.81 -40.48
C TRP A 18 -3.26 67.33 -41.80
N ASP A 19 -4.32 68.01 -42.26
CA ASP A 19 -4.97 67.76 -43.55
C ASP A 19 -4.10 68.28 -44.72
N ASN A 20 -3.05 67.52 -45.07
CA ASN A 20 -2.09 67.83 -46.12
C ASN A 20 -2.15 66.79 -47.25
N PRO A 21 -2.60 67.15 -48.47
CA PRO A 21 -2.76 66.22 -49.60
C PRO A 21 -1.44 65.64 -50.17
N TYR A 22 -0.29 65.98 -49.58
CA TYR A 22 1.03 65.46 -49.94
C TYR A 22 1.65 64.55 -48.87
N PHE A 23 0.98 64.32 -47.73
CA PHE A 23 1.41 63.43 -46.66
C PHE A 23 0.27 62.45 -46.31
N GLU A 24 0.52 61.16 -46.45
CA GLU A 24 -0.36 60.10 -45.98
C GLU A 24 0.30 59.51 -44.71
N VAL A 25 -0.30 59.73 -43.54
CA VAL A 25 0.13 59.03 -42.32
C VAL A 25 -0.45 57.63 -42.43
N LYS A 26 0.33 56.69 -42.95
CA LYS A 26 -0.06 55.28 -42.94
C LYS A 26 0.00 54.78 -41.51
N GLU A 27 -1.10 54.19 -41.05
CA GLU A 27 -1.09 53.48 -39.78
C GLU A 27 -0.12 52.30 -39.87
N PRO A 28 0.70 52.08 -38.84
CA PRO A 28 1.58 50.93 -38.80
C PRO A 28 0.75 49.65 -38.70
N GLU A 29 1.09 48.63 -39.49
CA GLU A 29 0.47 47.30 -39.43
C GLU A 29 0.81 46.58 -38.12
N GLN A 30 1.92 46.95 -37.47
CA GLN A 30 2.36 46.43 -36.19
C GLN A 30 3.17 47.47 -35.41
N MET A 31 3.16 47.36 -34.08
CA MET A 31 3.97 48.17 -33.17
C MET A 31 4.50 47.32 -32.01
N ALA A 32 5.73 47.61 -31.57
CA ALA A 32 6.29 47.09 -30.34
C ALA A 32 7.04 48.19 -29.58
N PHE A 33 6.89 48.26 -28.26
CA PHE A 33 7.61 49.22 -27.42
C PHE A 33 7.77 48.72 -25.99
N SER A 34 8.82 49.20 -25.31
CA SER A 34 8.92 49.10 -23.86
C SER A 34 8.29 50.32 -23.19
N ILE A 35 7.53 50.11 -22.12
CA ILE A 35 6.87 51.15 -21.33
C ILE A 35 6.94 50.74 -19.84
N LYS A 36 7.51 51.61 -19.00
CA LYS A 36 7.85 51.29 -17.60
C LYS A 36 8.65 49.96 -17.52
N ASP A 37 8.08 48.93 -16.92
CA ASP A 37 8.63 47.59 -16.67
C ASP A 37 8.00 46.52 -17.59
N LYS A 38 7.39 46.93 -18.70
CA LYS A 38 6.66 46.04 -19.62
C LYS A 38 7.07 46.24 -21.07
N PHE A 39 6.85 45.20 -21.87
CA PHE A 39 6.87 45.27 -23.33
C PHE A 39 5.46 45.08 -23.87
N VAL A 40 5.08 45.84 -24.88
CA VAL A 40 3.76 45.76 -25.50
C VAL A 40 3.95 45.60 -27.00
N SER A 41 3.27 44.60 -27.57
CA SER A 41 3.13 44.40 -29.01
C SER A 41 1.66 44.51 -29.42
N ILE A 42 1.39 45.08 -30.58
CA ILE A 42 0.06 45.12 -31.19
C ILE A 42 0.20 45.02 -32.71
N GLN A 43 -0.65 44.22 -33.35
CA GLN A 43 -0.66 44.00 -34.80
C GLN A 43 -2.09 43.96 -35.35
N THR A 44 -2.27 44.36 -36.60
CA THR A 44 -3.56 44.23 -37.30
C THR A 44 -3.90 42.75 -37.56
N CYS A 45 -5.14 42.35 -37.25
CA CYS A 45 -5.69 41.03 -37.58
C CYS A 45 -7.06 41.14 -38.26
N THR A 46 -7.69 40.01 -38.62
CA THR A 46 -8.94 40.01 -39.39
C THR A 46 -10.14 40.65 -38.69
N GLU A 47 -10.14 40.64 -37.36
CA GLU A 47 -11.25 41.12 -36.52
C GLU A 47 -10.89 42.43 -35.77
N GLY A 48 -9.71 43.01 -36.03
CA GLY A 48 -9.25 44.23 -35.35
C GLY A 48 -7.76 44.17 -35.07
N TYR A 49 -7.39 44.08 -33.79
CA TYR A 49 -5.99 44.13 -33.37
C TYR A 49 -5.64 43.04 -32.36
N ASP A 50 -4.61 42.26 -32.65
CA ASP A 50 -4.03 41.29 -31.72
C ASP A 50 -2.93 41.98 -30.91
N TYR A 51 -3.04 41.94 -29.59
CA TYR A 51 -2.09 42.59 -28.68
C TYR A 51 -1.52 41.59 -27.67
N SER A 52 -0.30 41.87 -27.22
CA SER A 52 0.34 41.12 -26.13
C SER A 52 1.12 42.07 -25.25
N VAL A 53 1.03 41.84 -23.95
CA VAL A 53 1.73 42.57 -22.90
C VAL A 53 2.62 41.59 -22.17
N PHE A 54 3.91 41.90 -22.11
CA PHE A 54 4.93 41.09 -21.46
C PHE A 54 5.54 41.85 -20.27
N ASP A 55 6.02 41.11 -19.28
CA ASP A 55 6.80 41.68 -18.18
C ASP A 55 8.27 41.94 -18.60
N ALA A 56 9.10 42.37 -17.65
CA ALA A 56 10.51 42.64 -17.87
C ALA A 56 11.34 41.40 -18.25
N ASP A 57 10.83 40.19 -17.97
CA ASP A 57 11.44 38.90 -18.31
C ASP A 57 10.87 38.33 -19.62
N TYR A 58 10.10 39.10 -20.39
CA TYR A 58 9.44 38.67 -21.63
C TYR A 58 8.35 37.61 -21.45
N LYS A 59 7.82 37.42 -20.23
CA LYS A 59 6.72 36.49 -19.96
C LYS A 59 5.40 37.15 -20.30
N LEU A 60 4.49 36.41 -20.95
CA LEU A 60 3.17 36.91 -21.27
C LEU A 60 2.40 37.22 -19.97
N VAL A 61 2.02 38.47 -19.81
CA VAL A 61 1.16 38.95 -18.72
C VAL A 61 -0.30 38.87 -19.15
N ASP A 62 -0.58 39.34 -20.36
CA ASP A 62 -1.90 39.29 -20.97
C ASP A 62 -1.79 39.44 -22.49
N GLY A 63 -2.78 38.92 -23.21
CA GLY A 63 -2.86 39.04 -24.65
C GLY A 63 -4.23 38.64 -25.17
N GLY A 64 -4.62 39.23 -26.29
CA GLY A 64 -5.93 38.98 -26.86
C GLY A 64 -6.22 39.82 -28.09
N VAL A 65 -7.45 39.67 -28.59
CA VAL A 65 -7.93 40.40 -29.75
C VAL A 65 -8.82 41.54 -29.30
N TYR A 66 -8.44 42.77 -29.66
CA TYR A 66 -9.29 43.94 -29.60
C TYR A 66 -10.19 43.95 -30.84
N ASP A 67 -11.44 43.49 -30.65
CA ASP A 67 -12.44 43.29 -31.72
C ASP A 67 -13.15 44.59 -32.11
N ASN A 68 -12.42 45.46 -32.82
CA ASN A 68 -12.97 46.66 -33.42
C ASN A 68 -12.04 47.18 -34.54
N PRO A 69 -12.26 46.78 -35.80
CA PRO A 69 -11.42 47.21 -36.92
C PRO A 69 -11.72 48.66 -37.36
N ASP A 70 -12.80 49.28 -36.87
CA ASP A 70 -13.23 50.62 -37.29
C ASP A 70 -12.46 51.76 -36.59
N ILE A 71 -11.65 51.44 -35.57
CA ILE A 71 -10.79 52.40 -34.87
C ILE A 71 -9.33 52.26 -35.30
N SER A 72 -8.51 53.30 -35.08
CA SER A 72 -7.08 53.24 -35.37
C SER A 72 -6.33 52.32 -34.42
N ILE A 73 -5.20 51.78 -34.88
CA ILE A 73 -4.31 50.96 -34.03
C ILE A 73 -3.83 51.74 -32.80
N HIS A 74 -3.72 53.07 -32.90
CA HIS A 74 -3.34 53.94 -31.78
C HIS A 74 -4.46 54.10 -30.75
N ALA A 75 -5.72 54.13 -31.19
CA ALA A 75 -6.88 54.17 -30.31
C ALA A 75 -7.05 52.82 -29.60
N ALA A 76 -6.94 51.71 -30.33
CA ALA A 76 -6.93 50.36 -29.74
C ALA A 76 -5.80 50.22 -28.72
N LEU A 77 -4.59 50.66 -29.06
CA LEU A 77 -3.44 50.63 -28.15
C LEU A 77 -3.67 51.47 -26.89
N LYS A 78 -4.31 52.64 -27.02
CA LYS A 78 -4.60 53.48 -25.85
C LYS A 78 -5.49 52.75 -24.86
N ASP A 79 -6.58 52.17 -25.34
CA ASP A 79 -7.53 51.44 -24.51
C ASP A 79 -6.84 50.24 -23.84
N VAL A 80 -6.07 49.47 -24.61
CA VAL A 80 -5.25 48.35 -24.08
C VAL A 80 -4.32 48.84 -22.96
N LEU A 81 -3.61 49.96 -23.13
CA LEU A 81 -2.69 50.47 -22.12
C LEU A 81 -3.39 50.95 -20.84
N GLU A 82 -4.58 51.55 -20.95
CA GLU A 82 -5.36 51.99 -19.79
C GLU A 82 -5.70 50.83 -18.85
N ASP A 83 -6.02 49.65 -19.40
CA ASP A 83 -6.32 48.44 -18.64
C ASP A 83 -5.14 47.94 -17.79
N PHE A 84 -3.89 48.21 -18.20
CA PHE A 84 -2.68 47.86 -17.44
C PHE A 84 -2.17 48.99 -16.53
N GLY A 85 -2.94 50.08 -16.35
CA GLY A 85 -2.51 51.24 -15.58
C GLY A 85 -1.31 51.98 -16.20
N LEU A 86 -1.18 51.87 -17.53
CA LEU A 86 -0.17 52.55 -18.32
C LEU A 86 -0.80 53.79 -18.94
N SER A 87 -0.16 54.95 -18.74
CA SER A 87 -0.66 56.23 -19.24
C SER A 87 0.00 56.59 -20.57
N GLU A 88 -0.69 57.36 -21.41
CA GLU A 88 -0.07 58.02 -22.57
C GLU A 88 1.11 58.94 -22.20
N GLN A 89 1.18 59.40 -20.94
CA GLN A 89 2.28 60.20 -20.43
C GLN A 89 3.53 59.37 -20.12
N ASP A 90 3.40 58.05 -20.00
CA ASP A 90 4.53 57.17 -19.73
C ASP A 90 5.42 57.07 -20.97
N LYS A 91 6.74 57.19 -20.74
CA LYS A 91 7.72 57.17 -21.82
C LYS A 91 7.73 55.81 -22.52
N ARG A 92 7.35 55.80 -23.79
CA ARG A 92 7.44 54.64 -24.70
C ARG A 92 8.78 54.69 -25.43
N ILE A 93 9.48 53.56 -25.44
CA ILE A 93 10.72 53.38 -26.21
C ILE A 93 10.42 52.31 -27.26
N PRO A 94 10.39 52.65 -28.57
CA PRO A 94 10.17 51.67 -29.62
C PRO A 94 11.20 50.55 -29.55
N VAL A 95 10.74 49.31 -29.75
CA VAL A 95 11.60 48.13 -29.90
C VAL A 95 11.29 47.46 -31.22
N ASP A 96 12.21 46.62 -31.70
CA ASP A 96 11.96 45.82 -32.90
C ASP A 96 10.90 44.75 -32.58
N TYR A 97 9.88 44.66 -33.44
CA TYR A 97 8.77 43.75 -33.24
C TYR A 97 9.21 42.29 -33.39
N GLU A 98 9.99 41.97 -34.43
CA GLU A 98 10.46 40.61 -34.70
C GLU A 98 11.41 40.15 -33.58
N GLU A 99 12.33 41.02 -33.14
CA GLU A 99 13.24 40.73 -32.03
C GLU A 99 12.48 40.51 -30.70
N LEU A 100 11.43 41.29 -30.43
CA LEU A 100 10.60 41.10 -29.24
C LEU A 100 9.89 39.74 -29.29
N MET A 101 9.29 39.37 -30.42
CA MET A 101 8.60 38.09 -30.58
C MET A 101 9.57 36.91 -30.49
N GLU A 102 10.78 37.00 -31.05
CA GLU A 102 11.80 35.95 -30.92
C GLU A 102 12.20 35.71 -29.46
N LYS A 103 12.35 36.80 -28.67
CA LYS A 103 12.68 36.73 -27.25
C LYS A 103 11.56 36.10 -26.43
N THR A 104 10.31 36.47 -26.67
CA THR A 104 9.16 35.93 -25.93
C THR A 104 8.94 34.46 -26.27
N GLU A 105 9.07 34.07 -27.53
CA GLU A 105 9.05 32.66 -27.96
C GLU A 105 10.18 31.84 -27.31
N ALA A 106 11.38 32.40 -27.18
CA ALA A 106 12.49 31.73 -26.49
C ALA A 106 12.17 31.49 -25.01
N VAL A 107 11.63 32.48 -24.31
CA VAL A 107 11.23 32.36 -22.89
C VAL A 107 10.10 31.36 -22.71
N GLU A 108 9.07 31.38 -23.56
CA GLU A 108 7.99 30.40 -23.48
C GLU A 108 8.46 28.97 -23.79
N ARG A 109 9.37 28.78 -24.76
CA ARG A 109 10.01 27.49 -25.03
C ARG A 109 10.83 26.99 -23.83
N GLU A 110 11.62 27.87 -23.20
CA GLU A 110 12.40 27.54 -22.03
C GLU A 110 11.48 27.11 -20.87
N ARG A 111 10.43 27.89 -20.57
CA ARG A 111 9.45 27.54 -19.53
C ARG A 111 8.71 26.24 -19.80
N LEU A 112 8.32 25.99 -21.06
CA LEU A 112 7.71 24.73 -21.42
C LEU A 112 8.69 23.57 -21.19
N SER A 113 9.96 23.74 -21.55
CA SER A 113 11.00 22.74 -21.31
C SER A 113 11.26 22.50 -19.82
N GLU A 114 11.25 23.55 -19.00
CA GLU A 114 11.36 23.46 -17.54
C GLU A 114 10.18 22.67 -16.96
N ARG A 115 8.95 22.98 -17.38
CA ARG A 115 7.75 22.26 -16.93
C ARG A 115 7.77 20.78 -17.32
N ILE A 116 8.18 20.47 -18.55
CA ILE A 116 8.31 19.08 -19.01
C ILE A 116 9.36 18.35 -18.17
N ARG A 117 10.47 19.02 -17.83
CA ARG A 117 11.51 18.45 -16.96
C ARG A 117 11.01 18.25 -15.53
N GLU A 118 10.33 19.21 -14.94
CA GLU A 118 9.74 19.09 -13.60
C GLU A 118 8.72 17.94 -13.54
N GLU A 119 7.89 17.80 -14.56
CA GLU A 119 6.94 16.69 -14.67
C GLU A 119 7.67 15.34 -14.80
N ALA A 120 8.73 15.29 -15.62
CA ALA A 120 9.57 14.10 -15.75
C ALA A 120 10.24 13.70 -14.43
N ASP A 121 10.85 14.67 -13.73
CA ASP A 121 11.49 14.46 -12.43
C ASP A 121 10.46 13.99 -11.38
N SER A 122 9.23 14.53 -11.41
CA SER A 122 8.14 14.10 -10.54
C SER A 122 7.75 12.64 -10.77
N VAL A 123 7.64 12.19 -12.02
CA VAL A 123 7.29 10.79 -12.34
C VAL A 123 8.35 9.83 -11.78
N VAL A 124 9.63 10.16 -11.93
CA VAL A 124 10.72 9.34 -11.41
C VAL A 124 10.72 9.35 -9.88
N ALA A 125 10.54 10.52 -9.26
CA ALA A 125 10.47 10.65 -7.81
C ALA A 125 9.31 9.84 -7.19
N ASP A 126 8.12 9.92 -7.78
CA ASP A 126 6.94 9.16 -7.33
C ASP A 126 7.17 7.65 -7.45
N PHE A 127 7.80 7.21 -8.55
CA PHE A 127 8.17 5.80 -8.73
C PHE A 127 9.18 5.32 -7.68
N LYS A 128 10.19 6.13 -7.37
CA LYS A 128 11.20 5.80 -6.34
C LYS A 128 10.58 5.80 -4.95
N ALA A 129 9.75 6.78 -4.61
CA ALA A 129 9.06 6.82 -3.32
C ALA A 129 8.20 5.57 -3.08
N LYS A 130 7.44 5.16 -4.10
CA LYS A 130 6.67 3.92 -4.05
C LYS A 130 7.54 2.66 -3.96
N THR A 131 8.72 2.71 -4.57
CA THR A 131 9.69 1.61 -4.47
C THR A 131 10.22 1.50 -3.05
N GLU A 132 10.62 2.60 -2.42
CA GLU A 132 11.11 2.62 -1.04
C GLU A 132 10.10 2.03 -0.04
N GLU A 133 8.79 2.26 -0.27
CA GLU A 133 7.72 1.70 0.57
C GLU A 133 7.54 0.17 0.43
N LEU A 134 7.84 -0.40 -0.74
CA LEU A 134 7.51 -1.78 -1.10
C LEU A 134 8.75 -2.67 -1.30
N PHE A 135 9.95 -2.09 -1.29
CA PHE A 135 11.18 -2.79 -1.58
C PHE A 135 11.65 -3.60 -0.37
N ASN A 136 11.82 -4.91 -0.57
CA ASN A 136 12.45 -5.76 0.42
C ASN A 136 13.98 -5.63 0.33
N GLY A 137 14.56 -4.91 1.31
CA GLY A 137 15.98 -4.61 1.37
C GLY A 137 16.89 -5.83 1.20
N ILE A 138 18.02 -5.64 0.51
CA ILE A 138 18.98 -6.73 0.26
C ILE A 138 20.15 -6.61 1.22
N ASN A 139 20.23 -7.55 2.17
CA ASN A 139 21.26 -7.55 3.21
C ASN A 139 21.29 -6.22 4.01
N GLY A 140 20.11 -5.67 4.29
CA GLY A 140 19.93 -4.41 5.03
C GLY A 140 20.18 -3.13 4.20
N GLN A 141 20.44 -3.23 2.90
CA GLN A 141 20.54 -2.06 2.02
C GLN A 141 19.16 -1.64 1.51
N THR A 142 18.90 -0.33 1.53
CA THR A 142 17.69 0.27 0.95
C THR A 142 17.77 0.33 -0.56
N GLN A 143 16.70 0.80 -1.21
CA GLN A 143 16.72 1.10 -2.63
C GLN A 143 17.79 2.15 -2.96
N ASP A 144 17.84 3.26 -2.22
CA ASP A 144 18.80 4.34 -2.45
C ASP A 144 20.26 3.85 -2.34
N ASP A 145 20.57 3.02 -1.33
CA ASP A 145 21.89 2.43 -1.17
C ASP A 145 22.30 1.59 -2.40
N ILE A 146 21.34 0.84 -2.96
CA ILE A 146 21.54 0.03 -4.15
C ILE A 146 21.75 0.91 -5.38
N GLU A 147 20.91 1.92 -5.59
CA GLU A 147 21.02 2.84 -6.73
C GLU A 147 22.36 3.57 -6.72
N GLN A 148 22.83 4.01 -5.55
CA GLN A 148 24.15 4.63 -5.39
C GLN A 148 25.30 3.65 -5.66
N THR A 149 25.16 2.40 -5.21
CA THR A 149 26.16 1.35 -5.46
C THR A 149 26.27 1.04 -6.95
N VAL A 150 25.12 0.92 -7.62
CA VAL A 150 25.08 0.68 -9.07
C VAL A 150 25.61 1.90 -9.82
N TRP A 151 25.23 3.12 -9.44
CA TRP A 151 25.78 4.35 -10.01
C TRP A 151 27.32 4.38 -9.97
N ALA A 152 27.90 4.11 -8.79
CA ALA A 152 29.35 4.08 -8.62
C ALA A 152 30.03 2.99 -9.47
N TYR A 153 29.41 1.82 -9.55
CA TYR A 153 29.86 0.73 -10.43
C TYR A 153 29.85 1.14 -11.91
N LEU A 154 28.78 1.77 -12.37
CA LEU A 154 28.63 2.22 -13.75
C LEU A 154 29.63 3.30 -14.13
N GLN A 155 29.86 4.29 -13.25
CA GLN A 155 30.91 5.28 -13.46
C GLN A 155 32.28 4.63 -13.61
N SER A 156 32.61 3.65 -12.75
CA SER A 156 33.86 2.91 -12.87
C SER A 156 33.99 2.17 -14.21
N LYS A 157 32.90 1.64 -14.75
CA LYS A 157 32.91 0.95 -16.05
C LYS A 157 33.09 1.92 -17.20
N LEU A 158 32.41 3.07 -17.17
CA LEU A 158 32.59 4.11 -18.18
C LEU A 158 34.03 4.62 -18.21
N ASP A 159 34.65 4.84 -17.05
CA ASP A 159 36.05 5.24 -16.94
C ASP A 159 37.02 4.16 -17.41
N GLU A 160 36.79 2.88 -17.03
CA GLU A 160 37.63 1.74 -17.43
C GLU A 160 37.69 1.57 -18.95
N TYR A 161 36.55 1.74 -19.61
CA TYR A 161 36.41 1.58 -21.06
C TYR A 161 36.58 2.89 -21.85
N GLU A 162 36.85 4.00 -21.17
CA GLU A 162 36.94 5.35 -21.75
C GLU A 162 35.70 5.72 -22.60
N ILE A 163 34.50 5.36 -22.12
CA ILE A 163 33.23 5.59 -22.80
C ILE A 163 32.69 6.99 -22.47
N ASP A 164 32.43 7.78 -23.50
CA ASP A 164 31.89 9.15 -23.39
C ASP A 164 30.35 9.14 -23.30
N VAL A 165 29.85 8.84 -22.09
CA VAL A 165 28.42 8.79 -21.75
C VAL A 165 28.17 9.53 -20.43
N GLU A 166 27.11 10.33 -20.39
CA GLU A 166 26.59 10.97 -19.18
C GLU A 166 25.43 10.14 -18.62
N LEU A 167 25.56 9.66 -17.37
CA LEU A 167 24.45 9.01 -16.66
C LEU A 167 23.47 10.08 -16.18
N VAL A 168 22.17 9.84 -16.39
CA VAL A 168 21.09 10.74 -15.96
C VAL A 168 20.57 10.33 -14.59
N ASP A 169 20.08 9.10 -14.45
CA ASP A 169 19.61 8.54 -13.18
C ASP A 169 19.63 7.00 -13.24
N VAL A 170 19.64 6.37 -12.06
CA VAL A 170 19.62 4.91 -11.84
C VAL A 170 18.40 4.60 -11.00
N VAL A 171 17.59 3.63 -11.42
CA VAL A 171 16.32 3.29 -10.77
C VAL A 171 16.18 1.78 -10.58
N VAL A 172 15.96 1.33 -9.35
CA VAL A 172 15.60 -0.08 -9.09
C VAL A 172 14.24 -0.39 -9.73
N SER A 173 14.17 -1.46 -10.50
CA SER A 173 13.00 -1.86 -11.27
C SER A 173 12.64 -3.33 -11.04
N GLY A 174 11.82 -3.88 -11.94
CA GLY A 174 11.47 -5.29 -11.94
C GLY A 174 10.56 -5.70 -10.78
N SER A 175 10.55 -6.99 -10.44
CA SER A 175 9.63 -7.47 -9.40
C SER A 175 9.96 -6.95 -8.00
N ARG A 176 11.24 -6.74 -7.71
CA ARG A 176 11.69 -6.33 -6.37
C ARG A 176 11.26 -4.93 -6.01
N CYS A 177 11.09 -4.03 -6.98
CA CYS A 177 10.67 -2.66 -6.68
C CYS A 177 9.22 -2.57 -6.16
N ARG A 178 8.44 -3.65 -6.24
CA ARG A 178 7.04 -3.71 -5.76
C ARG A 178 6.79 -4.88 -4.79
N GLY A 179 7.84 -5.51 -4.26
CA GLY A 179 7.71 -6.65 -3.36
C GLY A 179 7.09 -7.90 -4.02
N LEU A 180 7.25 -8.04 -5.34
CA LEU A 180 6.66 -9.13 -6.15
C LEU A 180 7.66 -10.24 -6.48
N GLU A 181 8.85 -10.19 -5.88
CA GLU A 181 9.92 -11.14 -6.14
C GLU A 181 9.64 -12.52 -5.53
N LYS A 182 10.23 -13.52 -6.17
CA LYS A 182 10.26 -14.91 -5.70
C LYS A 182 11.65 -15.27 -5.20
N ALA A 183 11.75 -16.40 -4.48
CA ALA A 183 13.04 -16.97 -4.11
C ALA A 183 13.93 -17.14 -5.36
N GLY A 184 15.13 -16.55 -5.31
CA GLY A 184 16.10 -16.56 -6.42
C GLY A 184 15.88 -15.51 -7.50
N SER A 185 14.95 -14.55 -7.34
CA SER A 185 14.81 -13.45 -8.29
C SER A 185 16.07 -12.58 -8.32
N ASP A 186 16.44 -12.14 -9.51
CA ASP A 186 17.43 -11.11 -9.79
C ASP A 186 16.98 -9.72 -9.28
N LEU A 187 17.90 -8.77 -9.37
CA LEU A 187 17.68 -7.36 -9.09
C LEU A 187 17.78 -6.58 -10.40
N ASP A 188 16.64 -6.19 -10.94
CA ASP A 188 16.59 -5.35 -12.14
C ASP A 188 16.87 -3.88 -11.80
N VAL A 189 17.75 -3.25 -12.57
CA VAL A 189 18.04 -1.82 -12.46
C VAL A 189 17.98 -1.20 -13.85
N VAL A 190 17.33 -0.05 -13.97
CA VAL A 190 17.21 0.69 -15.22
C VAL A 190 18.02 1.97 -15.11
N VAL A 191 18.75 2.30 -16.17
CA VAL A 191 19.69 3.42 -16.17
C VAL A 191 19.44 4.29 -17.39
N GLU A 192 19.04 5.54 -17.18
CA GLU A 192 18.99 6.51 -18.27
C GLU A 192 20.35 7.14 -18.50
N TYR A 193 20.74 7.27 -19.77
CA TYR A 193 21.99 7.91 -20.15
C TYR A 193 21.85 8.79 -21.40
N LYS A 194 22.77 9.76 -21.50
CA LYS A 194 22.98 10.61 -22.67
C LYS A 194 24.33 10.30 -23.28
N GLY A 195 24.33 9.97 -24.56
CA GLY A 195 25.53 9.63 -25.29
C GLY A 195 25.21 9.12 -26.69
N ARG A 196 26.24 8.71 -27.43
CA ARG A 196 26.08 8.14 -28.78
C ARG A 196 26.14 6.62 -28.81
N GLU A 197 26.52 6.01 -27.69
CA GLU A 197 26.65 4.56 -27.57
C GLU A 197 25.28 3.90 -27.65
N HIS A 198 25.25 2.70 -28.23
CA HIS A 198 24.04 1.90 -28.32
C HIS A 198 23.74 1.21 -26.98
N GLU A 199 22.44 1.16 -26.62
CA GLU A 199 21.97 0.50 -25.40
C GLU A 199 22.48 -0.94 -25.29
N ASP A 200 22.49 -1.70 -26.39
CA ASP A 200 22.94 -3.10 -26.41
C ASP A 200 24.44 -3.23 -26.08
N ASP A 201 25.26 -2.28 -26.54
CA ASP A 201 26.70 -2.27 -26.26
C ASP A 201 26.95 -1.93 -24.79
N LEU A 202 26.25 -0.93 -24.26
CA LEU A 202 26.31 -0.59 -22.83
C LEU A 202 25.75 -1.71 -21.94
N PHE A 203 24.69 -2.42 -22.37
CA PHE A 203 24.15 -3.55 -21.64
C PHE A 203 25.21 -4.64 -21.46
N ASN A 204 25.95 -4.95 -22.53
CA ASN A 204 27.03 -5.93 -22.46
C ASN A 204 28.15 -5.47 -21.52
N VAL A 205 28.57 -4.21 -21.60
CA VAL A 205 29.62 -3.64 -20.73
C VAL A 205 29.19 -3.62 -19.26
N PHE A 206 27.97 -3.17 -18.96
CA PHE A 206 27.48 -3.05 -17.60
C PHE A 206 27.25 -4.40 -16.92
N ASN A 207 26.93 -5.45 -17.69
CA ASN A 207 26.66 -6.79 -17.15
C ASN A 207 27.84 -7.77 -17.29
N GLU A 208 28.99 -7.35 -17.82
CA GLU A 208 30.14 -8.22 -18.09
C GLU A 208 30.66 -8.95 -16.84
N ASP A 209 30.85 -8.22 -15.74
CA ASP A 209 31.38 -8.77 -14.49
C ASP A 209 30.32 -9.48 -13.64
N GLY A 210 29.03 -9.35 -14.00
CA GLY A 210 27.91 -9.88 -13.24
C GLY A 210 27.87 -9.31 -11.82
N LEU A 211 27.56 -8.02 -11.68
CA LEU A 211 27.47 -7.36 -10.38
C LEU A 211 26.54 -8.13 -9.43
N MET A 212 27.01 -8.35 -8.20
CA MET A 212 26.25 -9.03 -7.15
C MET A 212 26.12 -8.09 -5.95
N ILE A 213 24.89 -7.83 -5.50
CA ILE A 213 24.61 -7.05 -4.29
C ILE A 213 23.94 -7.99 -3.28
N GLY A 214 24.55 -8.17 -2.11
CA GLY A 214 24.05 -9.08 -1.07
C GLY A 214 23.80 -10.51 -1.53
N GLY A 215 24.57 -10.99 -2.53
CA GLY A 215 24.40 -12.33 -3.12
C GLY A 215 23.29 -12.44 -4.18
N VAL A 216 22.64 -11.34 -4.53
CA VAL A 216 21.66 -11.25 -5.63
C VAL A 216 22.33 -10.68 -6.87
N LYS A 217 22.10 -11.31 -8.03
CA LYS A 217 22.59 -10.84 -9.32
C LYS A 217 21.85 -9.58 -9.74
N VAL A 218 22.58 -8.56 -10.17
CA VAL A 218 22.04 -7.30 -10.67
C VAL A 218 22.03 -7.31 -12.18
N ASP A 219 20.85 -7.12 -12.77
CA ASP A 219 20.64 -7.03 -14.21
C ASP A 219 20.39 -5.55 -14.57
N ILE A 220 21.36 -4.96 -15.27
CA ILE A 220 21.39 -3.51 -15.54
C ILE A 220 20.93 -3.25 -16.98
N ASN A 221 19.85 -2.49 -17.12
CA ASN A 221 19.20 -2.17 -18.39
C ASN A 221 19.40 -0.68 -18.73
N PRO A 222 20.37 -0.33 -19.60
CA PRO A 222 20.55 1.04 -20.05
C PRO A 222 19.49 1.43 -21.07
N ILE A 223 18.94 2.64 -20.93
CA ILE A 223 17.93 3.22 -21.81
C ILE A 223 18.35 4.62 -22.27
N THR A 224 17.93 4.99 -23.47
CA THR A 224 18.16 6.33 -24.02
C THR A 224 16.90 6.91 -24.67
N GLU A 225 16.75 8.23 -24.59
CA GLU A 225 15.63 9.00 -25.16
C GLU A 225 15.36 8.64 -26.64
N GLY A 226 16.41 8.37 -27.41
CA GLY A 226 16.30 8.08 -28.84
C GLY A 226 15.83 6.66 -29.20
N LYS A 227 15.76 5.72 -28.25
CA LYS A 227 15.40 4.31 -28.53
C LYS A 227 14.31 3.80 -27.58
N THR A 228 14.64 3.62 -26.30
CA THR A 228 13.67 3.12 -25.30
C THR A 228 12.86 4.24 -24.64
N GLY A 229 13.37 5.48 -24.68
CA GLY A 229 12.75 6.63 -24.02
C GLY A 229 13.50 7.04 -22.75
N THR A 230 13.01 8.09 -22.10
CA THR A 230 13.50 8.53 -20.78
C THR A 230 12.83 7.71 -19.67
N LEU A 231 13.37 7.74 -18.46
CA LEU A 231 12.76 7.11 -17.28
C LEU A 231 11.32 7.59 -17.07
N ALA A 232 11.06 8.88 -17.27
CA ALA A 232 9.71 9.45 -17.14
C ALA A 232 8.70 8.83 -18.12
N THR A 233 9.14 8.37 -19.29
CA THR A 233 8.28 7.65 -20.24
C THR A 233 8.25 6.14 -20.02
N TYR A 234 9.36 5.56 -19.55
CA TYR A 234 9.54 4.12 -19.39
C TYR A 234 8.90 3.57 -18.11
N LEU A 235 9.08 4.25 -16.97
CA LEU A 235 8.60 3.78 -15.67
C LEU A 235 7.08 3.65 -15.57
N PRO A 236 6.24 4.50 -16.21
CA PRO A 236 4.80 4.26 -16.28
C PRO A 236 4.42 2.94 -16.96
N GLU A 237 5.15 2.53 -18.00
CA GLU A 237 4.92 1.24 -18.67
C GLU A 237 5.30 0.07 -17.76
N VAL A 238 6.40 0.19 -17.03
CA VAL A 238 6.81 -0.76 -15.99
C VAL A 238 5.73 -0.87 -14.92
N GLU A 239 5.19 0.24 -14.45
CA GLU A 239 4.15 0.25 -13.41
C GLU A 239 2.90 -0.50 -13.87
N SER A 240 2.46 -0.27 -15.11
CA SER A 240 1.33 -1.00 -15.71
C SER A 240 1.60 -2.50 -15.75
N TYR A 241 2.79 -2.90 -16.20
CA TYR A 241 3.18 -4.32 -16.26
C TYR A 241 3.21 -4.97 -14.86
N LEU A 242 3.77 -4.29 -13.86
CA LEU A 242 3.85 -4.82 -12.50
C LEU A 242 2.47 -4.90 -11.84
N ALA A 243 1.58 -3.95 -12.11
CA ALA A 243 0.19 -3.99 -11.64
C ALA A 243 -0.56 -5.19 -12.22
N GLU A 244 -0.41 -5.47 -13.53
CA GLU A 244 -0.98 -6.67 -14.15
C GLU A 244 -0.40 -7.94 -13.53
N LYS A 245 0.92 -8.00 -13.33
CA LYS A 245 1.59 -9.15 -12.70
C LYS A 245 1.10 -9.37 -11.26
N GLN A 246 0.91 -8.31 -10.49
CA GLN A 246 0.37 -8.39 -9.13
C GLN A 246 -1.09 -8.87 -9.14
N ALA A 247 -1.91 -8.38 -10.06
CA ALA A 247 -3.28 -8.85 -10.23
C ALA A 247 -3.34 -10.33 -10.60
N MET A 248 -2.46 -10.79 -11.50
CA MET A 248 -2.32 -12.21 -11.84
C MET A 248 -1.84 -13.06 -10.66
N GLN A 249 -0.88 -12.58 -9.86
CA GLN A 249 -0.44 -13.28 -8.65
C GLN A 249 -1.58 -13.40 -7.63
N LYS A 250 -2.33 -12.32 -7.39
CA LYS A 250 -3.52 -12.34 -6.55
C LYS A 250 -4.58 -13.29 -7.09
N ALA A 251 -4.85 -13.28 -8.40
CA ALA A 251 -5.78 -14.21 -9.03
C ALA A 251 -5.32 -15.66 -8.89
N SER A 252 -4.03 -15.94 -9.06
CA SER A 252 -3.46 -17.28 -8.88
C SER A 252 -3.42 -17.74 -7.42
N ALA A 253 -3.32 -16.81 -6.47
CA ALA A 253 -3.45 -17.09 -5.03
C ALA A 253 -4.92 -17.34 -4.65
N VAL A 254 -5.88 -16.76 -5.38
CA VAL A 254 -7.32 -17.02 -5.26
C VAL A 254 -7.72 -18.33 -5.98
N GLU A 255 -6.97 -18.79 -7.00
CA GLU A 255 -7.25 -20.03 -7.75
C GLU A 255 -6.69 -21.34 -7.14
N ALA A 256 -6.28 -21.40 -5.87
CA ALA A 256 -5.84 -22.67 -5.28
C ALA A 256 -6.10 -22.84 -3.77
N ILE A 257 -7.28 -22.47 -3.29
CA ILE A 257 -7.91 -23.19 -2.18
C ILE A 257 -9.32 -23.52 -2.64
N PRO A 258 -9.60 -24.75 -3.08
CA PRO A 258 -10.96 -25.09 -3.47
C PRO A 258 -11.86 -24.91 -2.24
N GLU A 259 -12.96 -24.17 -2.40
CA GLU A 259 -13.84 -23.83 -1.29
C GLU A 259 -14.44 -25.14 -0.73
N LYS A 260 -14.16 -25.43 0.55
CA LYS A 260 -14.70 -26.61 1.22
C LYS A 260 -16.01 -26.25 1.92
N THR A 261 -17.07 -26.95 1.58
CA THR A 261 -18.37 -26.85 2.26
C THR A 261 -18.52 -28.01 3.24
N ILE A 262 -18.83 -27.69 4.49
CA ILE A 262 -19.04 -28.68 5.54
C ILE A 262 -20.52 -28.79 5.83
N THR A 263 -21.05 -30.00 5.78
CA THR A 263 -22.44 -30.32 6.10
C THR A 263 -22.51 -31.51 7.04
N LEU A 264 -23.67 -31.74 7.63
CA LEU A 264 -23.96 -32.86 8.51
C LEU A 264 -24.85 -33.88 7.79
N THR A 265 -24.69 -35.14 8.15
CA THR A 265 -25.56 -36.24 7.74
C THR A 265 -26.21 -36.86 8.96
N VAL A 266 -27.43 -37.41 8.80
CA VAL A 266 -28.15 -38.11 9.86
C VAL A 266 -28.70 -39.41 9.30
N ALA A 267 -28.32 -40.53 9.91
CA ALA A 267 -28.77 -41.86 9.49
C ALA A 267 -29.53 -42.59 10.59
N GLU A 268 -30.55 -43.35 10.20
CA GLU A 268 -31.22 -44.32 11.06
C GLU A 268 -30.28 -45.50 11.42
N CYS A 269 -29.32 -45.79 10.54
CA CYS A 269 -28.29 -46.83 10.72
C CYS A 269 -26.94 -46.35 10.18
N GLY A 270 -25.98 -46.03 11.07
CA GLY A 270 -24.61 -45.63 10.71
C GLY A 270 -23.80 -46.73 10.04
N GLU A 271 -24.07 -48.01 10.34
CA GLU A 271 -23.37 -49.12 9.69
C GLU A 271 -23.75 -49.28 8.20
N PHE A 272 -24.99 -48.95 7.86
CA PHE A 272 -25.53 -49.06 6.50
C PHE A 272 -26.53 -47.93 6.26
N HIS A 273 -26.04 -46.74 5.89
CA HIS A 273 -26.90 -45.55 5.66
C HIS A 273 -28.03 -45.80 4.65
N SER A 274 -27.83 -46.72 3.70
CA SER A 274 -28.84 -47.14 2.72
C SER A 274 -29.99 -47.99 3.27
N LEU A 275 -29.88 -48.49 4.52
CA LEU A 275 -30.85 -49.37 5.18
C LEU A 275 -31.62 -48.60 6.27
N GLY A 276 -32.37 -47.58 5.86
CA GLY A 276 -33.22 -46.79 6.75
C GLY A 276 -33.48 -45.39 6.20
N GLU A 277 -33.93 -44.50 7.08
CA GLU A 277 -34.01 -43.08 6.80
C GLU A 277 -32.60 -42.43 6.84
N PHE A 278 -32.27 -41.62 5.84
CA PHE A 278 -30.98 -40.93 5.70
C PHE A 278 -31.20 -39.50 5.22
N HIS A 279 -30.55 -38.54 5.86
CA HIS A 279 -30.61 -37.12 5.56
C HIS A 279 -29.21 -36.58 5.34
N GLU A 280 -29.02 -35.81 4.26
CA GLU A 280 -27.74 -35.25 3.83
C GLU A 280 -27.85 -33.73 3.63
N ASN A 281 -26.71 -33.05 3.53
CA ASN A 281 -26.61 -31.60 3.30
C ASN A 281 -27.26 -30.73 4.39
N ILE A 282 -27.18 -31.16 5.66
CA ILE A 282 -27.71 -30.40 6.78
C ILE A 282 -26.69 -29.34 7.19
N ALA A 283 -27.10 -28.06 7.21
CA ALA A 283 -26.17 -26.96 7.42
C ALA A 283 -25.84 -26.66 8.89
N SER A 284 -26.68 -27.09 9.84
CA SER A 284 -26.55 -26.73 11.25
C SER A 284 -26.63 -27.92 12.19
N VAL A 285 -25.88 -27.84 13.30
CA VAL A 285 -25.87 -28.85 14.36
C VAL A 285 -27.26 -29.00 14.99
N GLU A 286 -28.01 -27.91 15.20
CA GLU A 286 -29.37 -27.98 15.75
C GLU A 286 -30.32 -28.76 14.87
N GLU A 287 -30.28 -28.52 13.56
CA GLU A 287 -31.12 -29.21 12.60
C GLU A 287 -30.76 -30.70 12.57
N ALA A 288 -29.47 -31.05 12.53
CA ALA A 288 -29.02 -32.43 12.57
C ALA A 288 -29.50 -33.14 13.85
N ILE A 289 -29.36 -32.50 15.01
CA ILE A 289 -29.86 -33.03 16.29
C ILE A 289 -31.39 -33.17 16.28
N ALA A 290 -32.12 -32.22 15.70
CA ALA A 290 -33.58 -32.27 15.62
C ALA A 290 -34.05 -33.44 14.73
N VAL A 291 -33.42 -33.61 13.57
CA VAL A 291 -33.67 -34.74 12.66
C VAL A 291 -33.34 -36.06 13.37
N TRP A 292 -32.16 -36.17 13.99
CA TRP A 292 -31.73 -37.36 14.72
C TRP A 292 -32.69 -37.75 15.85
N LYS A 293 -33.16 -36.77 16.64
CA LYS A 293 -34.17 -36.99 17.70
C LYS A 293 -35.56 -37.35 17.17
N SER A 294 -35.88 -36.99 15.92
CA SER A 294 -37.19 -37.26 15.32
C SER A 294 -37.35 -38.70 14.84
N ILE A 295 -36.24 -39.43 14.66
CA ILE A 295 -36.24 -40.84 14.24
C ILE A 295 -36.84 -41.69 15.38
N PRO A 296 -38.02 -42.33 15.17
CA PRO A 296 -38.68 -43.12 16.20
C PRO A 296 -37.82 -44.30 16.65
N PRO A 297 -37.63 -44.50 17.97
CA PRO A 297 -36.84 -45.60 18.49
C PRO A 297 -37.34 -46.98 18.05
N GLU A 298 -38.64 -47.11 17.77
CA GLU A 298 -39.25 -48.36 17.32
C GLU A 298 -38.94 -48.71 15.86
N ARG A 299 -38.48 -47.73 15.06
CA ARG A 299 -38.04 -47.96 13.67
C ARG A 299 -36.58 -48.34 13.57
N MET A 300 -35.76 -48.02 14.58
CA MET A 300 -34.31 -48.21 14.56
C MET A 300 -33.93 -49.69 14.40
N ASN A 301 -33.77 -50.12 13.15
CA ASN A 301 -33.22 -51.44 12.80
C ASN A 301 -31.68 -51.46 12.86
N GLY A 302 -31.06 -50.31 13.14
CA GLY A 302 -29.62 -50.10 13.27
C GLY A 302 -29.27 -49.09 14.37
N ILE A 303 -27.98 -48.72 14.44
CA ILE A 303 -27.47 -47.72 15.37
C ILE A 303 -27.58 -46.34 14.70
N PRO A 304 -28.38 -45.39 15.21
CA PRO A 304 -28.56 -44.10 14.57
C PRO A 304 -27.27 -43.28 14.66
N SER A 305 -26.97 -42.46 13.65
CA SER A 305 -25.74 -41.66 13.61
C SER A 305 -25.97 -40.21 13.19
N ILE A 306 -25.03 -39.36 13.59
CA ILE A 306 -24.82 -38.04 13.00
C ILE A 306 -23.39 -38.02 12.47
N GLY A 307 -23.24 -37.78 11.18
CA GLY A 307 -21.96 -37.69 10.49
C GLY A 307 -21.64 -36.27 10.03
N ILE A 308 -20.37 -36.08 9.66
CA ILE A 308 -19.85 -34.88 9.02
C ILE A 308 -19.48 -35.23 7.58
N ASN A 309 -19.78 -34.34 6.64
CA ASN A 309 -19.42 -34.43 5.24
C ASN A 309 -18.65 -33.16 4.85
N ILE A 310 -17.49 -33.34 4.22
CA ILE A 310 -16.67 -32.27 3.66
C ILE A 310 -16.65 -32.44 2.14
N HIS A 311 -17.29 -31.50 1.45
CA HIS A 311 -17.29 -31.42 0.00
C HIS A 311 -16.34 -30.32 -0.47
N THR A 312 -15.56 -30.62 -1.51
CA THR A 312 -14.64 -29.67 -2.14
C THR A 312 -15.28 -29.14 -3.42
N GLU A 313 -15.49 -27.84 -3.52
CA GLU A 313 -16.20 -27.27 -4.68
C GLU A 313 -15.49 -27.63 -6.00
N GLY A 314 -16.27 -28.14 -6.95
CA GLY A 314 -15.78 -28.59 -8.26
C GLY A 314 -15.34 -30.05 -8.33
N THR A 315 -15.35 -30.80 -7.21
CA THR A 315 -15.15 -32.26 -7.22
C THR A 315 -16.48 -33.01 -7.30
N GLU A 316 -16.42 -34.29 -7.65
CA GLU A 316 -17.61 -35.14 -7.65
C GLU A 316 -17.95 -35.62 -6.23
N ARG A 317 -19.22 -35.91 -5.93
CA ARG A 317 -19.68 -36.32 -4.58
C ARG A 317 -18.97 -37.55 -3.99
N TYR A 318 -18.43 -38.43 -4.83
CA TYR A 318 -17.71 -39.62 -4.35
C TYR A 318 -16.30 -39.29 -3.83
N GLU A 319 -15.83 -38.06 -4.05
CA GLU A 319 -14.58 -37.53 -3.52
C GLU A 319 -14.78 -36.85 -2.15
N ASP A 320 -16.04 -36.71 -1.71
CA ASP A 320 -16.37 -36.11 -0.41
C ASP A 320 -15.85 -37.00 0.72
N VAL A 321 -15.38 -36.35 1.78
CA VAL A 321 -14.99 -37.05 3.00
C VAL A 321 -16.19 -37.05 3.94
N GLU A 322 -16.78 -38.23 4.14
CA GLU A 322 -17.89 -38.43 5.06
C GLU A 322 -17.51 -39.39 6.19
N MET A 323 -17.86 -39.03 7.42
CA MET A 323 -17.63 -39.86 8.61
C MET A 323 -18.72 -39.67 9.67
N ASP A 324 -19.23 -40.77 10.22
CA ASP A 324 -20.09 -40.76 11.39
C ASP A 324 -19.29 -40.34 12.64
N ILE A 325 -19.73 -39.26 13.31
CA ILE A 325 -19.10 -38.73 14.53
C ILE A 325 -19.84 -39.23 15.78
N LEU A 326 -21.17 -39.14 15.76
CA LEU A 326 -22.04 -39.71 16.78
C LEU A 326 -22.56 -41.06 16.28
N SER A 327 -22.38 -42.12 17.07
CA SER A 327 -22.99 -43.42 16.85
C SER A 327 -23.78 -43.86 18.09
N GLY A 328 -25.11 -43.85 17.98
CA GLY A 328 -26.02 -44.20 19.06
C GLY A 328 -25.94 -43.22 20.22
N LYS A 329 -25.16 -43.56 21.26
CA LYS A 329 -24.96 -42.71 22.44
C LYS A 329 -23.50 -42.38 22.72
N VAL A 330 -22.63 -42.58 21.72
CA VAL A 330 -21.20 -42.40 21.85
C VAL A 330 -20.71 -41.50 20.72
N ILE A 331 -19.97 -40.45 21.08
CA ILE A 331 -19.09 -39.71 20.17
C ILE A 331 -17.69 -40.25 20.39
N ASP A 332 -17.12 -40.88 19.37
CA ASP A 332 -15.76 -41.42 19.42
C ASP A 332 -14.81 -40.51 18.63
N LEU A 333 -13.96 -39.76 19.34
CA LEU A 333 -13.01 -38.85 18.74
C LEU A 333 -11.66 -39.51 18.46
N GLU A 334 -11.40 -40.72 18.97
CA GLU A 334 -10.12 -41.41 18.74
C GLU A 334 -9.94 -41.79 17.26
N VAL A 335 -11.05 -41.97 16.54
CA VAL A 335 -11.04 -42.28 15.10
C VAL A 335 -10.53 -41.12 14.24
N LEU A 336 -10.60 -39.88 14.75
CA LEU A 336 -10.16 -38.68 14.02
C LEU A 336 -8.66 -38.67 13.74
N ASP A 337 -7.85 -39.36 14.54
CA ASP A 337 -6.40 -39.51 14.29
C ASP A 337 -6.09 -40.20 12.94
N TYR A 338 -7.08 -40.87 12.34
CA TYR A 338 -6.95 -41.57 11.06
C TYR A 338 -7.59 -40.83 9.88
N VAL A 339 -8.19 -39.65 10.10
CA VAL A 339 -8.92 -38.89 9.06
C VAL A 339 -8.43 -37.43 9.05
N PRO A 340 -7.23 -37.18 8.52
CA PRO A 340 -6.62 -35.85 8.51
C PRO A 340 -7.47 -34.82 7.75
N ASP A 341 -8.20 -35.24 6.72
CA ASP A 341 -9.09 -34.36 5.96
C ASP A 341 -10.15 -33.65 6.81
N ILE A 342 -10.57 -34.28 7.92
CA ILE A 342 -11.48 -33.69 8.91
C ILE A 342 -10.69 -32.88 9.94
N THR A 343 -9.58 -33.41 10.44
CA THR A 343 -8.84 -32.75 11.53
C THR A 343 -8.05 -31.52 11.12
N ASP A 344 -7.68 -31.44 9.85
CA ASP A 344 -6.96 -30.31 9.27
C ASP A 344 -7.92 -29.18 8.85
N GLU A 345 -9.24 -29.42 8.89
CA GLU A 345 -10.28 -28.44 8.55
C GLU A 345 -10.85 -27.78 9.82
N PRO A 346 -10.52 -26.50 10.09
CA PRO A 346 -10.94 -25.81 11.32
C PRO A 346 -12.44 -25.80 11.56
N LYS A 347 -13.22 -25.54 10.50
CA LYS A 347 -14.68 -25.49 10.59
C LYS A 347 -15.27 -26.86 10.92
N ALA A 348 -14.66 -27.96 10.46
CA ALA A 348 -15.11 -29.30 10.79
C ALA A 348 -14.94 -29.60 12.29
N ILE A 349 -13.80 -29.20 12.88
CA ILE A 349 -13.55 -29.32 14.31
C ILE A 349 -14.47 -28.43 15.14
N GLU A 350 -14.78 -27.21 14.68
CA GLU A 350 -15.78 -26.33 15.31
C GLU A 350 -17.19 -26.96 15.32
N VAL A 351 -17.62 -27.56 14.21
CA VAL A 351 -18.91 -28.28 14.11
C VAL A 351 -18.97 -29.48 15.05
N ILE A 352 -17.89 -30.27 15.17
CA ILE A 352 -17.83 -31.39 16.11
C ILE A 352 -17.86 -30.90 17.56
N ALA A 353 -17.14 -29.83 17.88
CA ALA A 353 -17.16 -29.24 19.22
C ALA A 353 -18.56 -28.72 19.60
N GLU A 354 -19.24 -28.06 18.68
CA GLU A 354 -20.62 -27.59 18.85
C GLU A 354 -21.61 -28.75 19.04
N LEU A 355 -21.43 -29.86 18.30
CA LEU A 355 -22.22 -31.08 18.47
C LEU A 355 -22.07 -31.67 19.89
N ILE A 356 -20.85 -31.71 20.42
CA ILE A 356 -20.56 -32.17 21.78
C ILE A 356 -21.23 -31.27 22.82
N ASP A 357 -21.12 -29.95 22.68
CA ASP A 357 -21.72 -28.98 23.62
C ASP A 357 -23.26 -29.10 23.69
N LYS A 358 -23.91 -29.31 22.54
CA LYS A 358 -25.37 -29.46 22.47
C LYS A 358 -25.89 -30.84 22.87
N LEU A 359 -25.00 -31.81 23.09
CA LEU A 359 -25.35 -33.19 23.47
C LEU A 359 -24.64 -33.61 24.78
N PRO A 360 -24.92 -32.95 25.92
CA PRO A 360 -24.23 -33.21 27.18
C PRO A 360 -24.51 -34.60 27.79
N ASP A 361 -25.57 -35.28 27.34
CA ASP A 361 -25.97 -36.61 27.82
C ASP A 361 -25.32 -37.78 27.04
N ILE A 362 -24.46 -37.47 26.06
CA ILE A 362 -23.76 -38.43 25.21
C ILE A 362 -22.37 -38.73 25.78
N GLU A 363 -21.95 -40.00 25.70
CA GLU A 363 -20.60 -40.40 26.10
C GLU A 363 -19.60 -39.91 25.04
N VAL A 364 -18.58 -39.14 25.45
CA VAL A 364 -17.50 -38.69 24.57
C VAL A 364 -16.23 -39.48 24.90
N ARG A 365 -15.62 -40.11 23.91
CA ARG A 365 -14.32 -40.79 24.00
C ARG A 365 -13.27 -40.00 23.24
N GLY A 366 -12.07 -39.85 23.81
CA GLY A 366 -11.03 -38.99 23.25
C GLY A 366 -11.28 -37.50 23.52
N SER A 367 -10.55 -36.64 22.82
CA SER A 367 -10.59 -35.18 23.00
C SER A 367 -10.22 -34.45 21.73
N LEU A 368 -10.87 -33.29 21.48
CA LEU A 368 -10.51 -32.39 20.38
C LEU A 368 -9.31 -31.49 20.68
N GLU A 369 -8.83 -31.48 21.93
CA GLU A 369 -7.85 -30.49 22.42
C GLU A 369 -6.62 -30.36 21.51
N LYS A 370 -6.08 -31.49 21.06
CA LYS A 370 -4.89 -31.55 20.19
C LYS A 370 -5.08 -30.71 18.91
N TRP A 371 -6.22 -30.85 18.25
CA TRP A 371 -6.50 -30.15 16.99
C TRP A 371 -6.94 -28.71 17.25
N GLN A 372 -7.72 -28.46 18.30
CA GLN A 372 -8.10 -27.10 18.71
C GLN A 372 -6.88 -26.22 19.00
N ALA A 373 -5.87 -26.74 19.70
CA ALA A 373 -4.62 -26.03 19.95
C ALA A 373 -3.85 -25.71 18.66
N ALA A 374 -3.76 -26.68 17.75
CA ALA A 374 -3.05 -26.52 16.48
C ALA A 374 -3.74 -25.52 15.54
N ILE A 375 -5.07 -25.58 15.46
CA ILE A 375 -5.89 -24.62 14.70
C ILE A 375 -5.70 -23.22 15.27
N LEU A 376 -5.84 -23.06 16.58
CA LEU A 376 -5.71 -21.76 17.23
C LEU A 376 -4.29 -21.19 17.07
N ALA A 377 -3.26 -22.03 17.20
CA ALA A 377 -1.89 -21.64 16.94
C ALA A 377 -1.69 -21.14 15.51
N SER A 378 -2.19 -21.88 14.52
CA SER A 378 -2.12 -21.51 13.10
C SER A 378 -2.85 -20.20 12.82
N GLN A 379 -4.01 -19.98 13.43
CA GLN A 379 -4.79 -18.75 13.28
C GLN A 379 -4.08 -17.54 13.90
N ILE A 380 -3.51 -17.68 15.11
CA ILE A 380 -2.75 -16.60 15.77
C ILE A 380 -1.45 -16.30 15.01
N ASP A 381 -0.76 -17.33 14.52
CA ASP A 381 0.43 -17.17 13.70
C ASP A 381 0.13 -16.43 12.38
N GLN A 382 -0.89 -16.88 11.64
CA GLN A 382 -1.34 -16.20 10.43
C GLN A 382 -1.76 -14.75 10.73
N PHE A 383 -2.47 -14.52 11.83
CA PHE A 383 -2.82 -13.17 12.26
C PHE A 383 -1.59 -12.31 12.55
N SER A 384 -0.54 -12.88 13.17
CA SER A 384 0.71 -12.17 13.40
C SER A 384 1.44 -11.82 12.10
N TYR A 385 1.41 -12.71 11.10
CA TYR A 385 1.95 -12.45 9.77
C TYR A 385 1.18 -11.34 9.04
N ASP A 386 -0.16 -11.41 9.08
CA ASP A 386 -1.04 -10.44 8.43
C ASP A 386 -0.92 -9.05 9.07
N TYR A 387 -0.72 -8.98 10.39
CA TYR A 387 -0.67 -7.74 11.15
C TYR A 387 0.61 -6.93 10.93
N ASP A 388 1.76 -7.59 10.86
CA ASP A 388 3.05 -6.95 10.54
C ASP A 388 3.95 -7.96 9.82
N THR A 389 3.76 -8.05 8.50
CA THR A 389 4.47 -9.01 7.66
C THR A 389 5.99 -8.81 7.71
N TYR A 390 6.45 -7.56 7.74
CA TYR A 390 7.89 -7.23 7.77
C TYR A 390 8.52 -7.68 9.08
N GLN A 391 7.94 -7.29 10.23
CA GLN A 391 8.45 -7.70 11.54
C GLN A 391 8.35 -9.22 11.73
N TYR A 392 7.30 -9.85 11.19
CA TYR A 392 7.14 -11.30 11.24
C TYR A 392 8.28 -12.00 10.49
N GLN A 393 8.56 -11.61 9.24
CA GLN A 393 9.62 -12.22 8.42
C GLN A 393 11.02 -12.02 9.01
N ASP A 394 11.27 -10.88 9.66
CA ASP A 394 12.54 -10.63 10.36
C ASP A 394 12.75 -11.51 11.60
N THR A 395 11.66 -12.07 12.15
CA THR A 395 11.72 -12.76 13.45
C THR A 395 11.30 -14.22 13.41
N VAL A 396 10.70 -14.68 12.31
CA VAL A 396 10.26 -16.05 12.10
C VAL A 396 10.90 -16.61 10.83
N GLU A 397 11.95 -17.41 11.00
CA GLU A 397 12.66 -18.07 9.90
C GLU A 397 11.91 -19.31 9.39
N ASP A 398 11.29 -20.07 10.30
CA ASP A 398 10.55 -21.30 10.01
C ASP A 398 9.15 -21.22 10.61
N ARG A 399 8.17 -21.03 9.73
CA ARG A 399 6.76 -20.88 10.09
C ARG A 399 6.14 -22.17 10.63
N GLU A 400 6.54 -23.33 10.09
CA GLU A 400 6.02 -24.61 10.55
C GLU A 400 6.48 -24.90 11.99
N ALA A 401 7.77 -24.64 12.25
CA ALA A 401 8.31 -24.72 13.60
C ALA A 401 7.68 -23.68 14.54
N GLN A 402 7.39 -22.47 14.08
CA GLN A 402 6.72 -21.43 14.86
C GLN A 402 5.32 -21.86 15.29
N VAL A 403 4.49 -22.36 14.36
CA VAL A 403 3.14 -22.87 14.65
C VAL A 403 3.21 -24.04 15.63
N ALA A 404 4.16 -24.96 15.46
CA ALA A 404 4.35 -26.08 16.40
C ALA A 404 4.70 -25.58 17.81
N ASN A 405 5.59 -24.60 17.94
CA ASN A 405 5.94 -23.99 19.22
C ASN A 405 4.74 -23.30 19.89
N ILE A 406 3.95 -22.52 19.12
CA ILE A 406 2.75 -21.88 19.64
C ILE A 406 1.73 -22.93 20.08
N THR A 407 1.57 -24.01 19.31
CA THR A 407 0.70 -25.14 19.66
C THR A 407 1.09 -25.74 21.01
N GLU A 408 2.37 -26.02 21.23
CA GLU A 408 2.87 -26.51 22.52
C GLU A 408 2.66 -25.51 23.66
N ASP A 409 2.88 -24.22 23.41
CA ASP A 409 2.66 -23.18 24.42
C ASP A 409 1.18 -23.06 24.80
N ILE A 410 0.25 -23.19 23.85
CA ILE A 410 -1.20 -23.23 24.11
C ILE A 410 -1.55 -24.44 24.97
N ARG A 411 -1.08 -25.64 24.59
CA ARG A 411 -1.32 -26.88 25.35
C ARG A 411 -0.76 -26.83 26.77
N ASN A 412 0.38 -26.19 26.96
CA ASN A 412 1.00 -26.03 28.27
C ASN A 412 0.41 -24.84 29.08
N GLY A 413 -0.47 -24.04 28.47
CA GLY A 413 -1.03 -22.83 29.08
C GLY A 413 -0.03 -21.68 29.22
N ASN A 414 1.07 -21.69 28.46
CA ASN A 414 2.09 -20.65 28.37
C ASN A 414 1.66 -19.51 27.42
N THR A 415 0.40 -19.09 27.48
CA THR A 415 -0.22 -18.20 26.49
C THR A 415 -0.07 -16.71 26.81
N GLY A 416 0.67 -16.35 27.87
CA GLY A 416 0.79 -14.97 28.34
C GLY A 416 1.28 -13.99 27.28
N TYR A 417 2.25 -14.40 26.45
CA TYR A 417 2.78 -13.56 25.38
C TYR A 417 1.79 -13.39 24.21
N LEU A 418 0.99 -14.41 23.92
CA LEU A 418 -0.06 -14.37 22.90
C LEU A 418 -1.18 -13.42 23.36
N ASN A 419 -1.57 -13.52 24.63
CA ASN A 419 -2.52 -12.60 25.25
C ASN A 419 -2.02 -11.16 25.20
N ASP A 420 -0.75 -10.91 25.55
CA ASP A 420 -0.14 -9.58 25.51
C ASP A 420 -0.15 -9.01 24.08
N PHE A 421 0.20 -9.83 23.09
CA PHE A 421 0.18 -9.44 21.67
C PHE A 421 -1.24 -9.08 21.20
N LEU A 422 -2.22 -9.98 21.37
CA LEU A 422 -3.60 -9.75 20.92
C LEU A 422 -4.22 -8.52 21.62
N ASN A 423 -3.99 -8.33 22.92
CA ASN A 423 -4.46 -7.14 23.65
C ASN A 423 -3.78 -5.84 23.18
N ALA A 424 -2.50 -5.89 22.79
CA ALA A 424 -1.82 -4.74 22.22
C ALA A 424 -2.45 -4.33 20.88
N VAL A 425 -2.72 -5.29 20.00
CA VAL A 425 -3.38 -5.04 18.70
C VAL A 425 -4.79 -4.46 18.89
N ILE A 426 -5.59 -5.03 19.80
CA ILE A 426 -6.92 -4.50 20.15
C ILE A 426 -6.81 -3.05 20.62
N SER A 427 -5.83 -2.75 21.49
CA SER A 427 -5.65 -1.40 22.04
C SER A 427 -5.22 -0.36 21.00
N GLU A 428 -4.46 -0.77 19.98
CA GLU A 428 -4.05 0.10 18.87
C GLU A 428 -5.20 0.35 17.91
N GLY A 429 -5.95 -0.68 17.49
CA GLY A 429 -7.10 -0.50 16.60
C GLY A 429 -8.23 0.35 17.22
N VAL A 430 -8.41 0.28 18.55
CA VAL A 430 -9.33 1.19 19.27
C VAL A 430 -8.83 2.64 19.27
N ARG A 431 -7.52 2.87 19.27
CA ARG A 431 -6.94 4.23 19.25
C ARG A 431 -7.09 4.86 17.87
N GLU A 432 -6.81 4.11 16.81
CA GLU A 432 -6.92 4.58 15.42
C GLU A 432 -8.38 4.73 14.97
N GLY A 433 -9.28 3.87 15.45
CA GLY A 433 -10.73 4.01 15.20
C GLY A 433 -11.40 5.22 15.88
N ILE A 434 -10.73 5.86 16.85
CA ILE A 434 -11.22 7.06 17.56
C ILE A 434 -10.68 8.36 16.93
N THR A 435 -9.66 8.30 16.09
CA THR A 435 -9.05 9.47 15.45
C THR A 435 -9.64 9.74 14.07
N ASP A 436 -10.81 10.37 14.03
CA ASP A 436 -11.16 11.26 12.91
C ASP A 436 -10.97 12.71 13.40
N ILE A 437 -10.36 13.54 12.55
CA ILE A 437 -9.67 14.82 12.87
C ILE A 437 -10.57 15.87 13.58
N PHE A 438 -11.87 15.62 13.73
CA PHE A 438 -12.86 16.58 14.24
C PHE A 438 -13.67 16.13 15.47
N GLY A 439 -13.43 14.94 16.03
CA GLY A 439 -14.05 14.57 17.32
C GLY A 439 -15.58 14.48 17.32
N GLU A 440 -16.20 14.26 16.16
CA GLU A 440 -17.59 13.80 16.08
C GLU A 440 -17.60 12.34 15.63
N GLY A 441 -18.03 11.47 16.54
CA GLY A 441 -18.10 10.03 16.30
C GLY A 441 -19.10 9.71 15.20
N VAL A 442 -18.57 9.30 14.05
CA VAL A 442 -19.31 8.57 13.03
C VAL A 442 -19.06 7.09 13.28
N GLU A 443 -20.11 6.27 13.22
CA GLU A 443 -20.00 4.80 13.27
C GLU A 443 -19.19 4.32 12.04
N ILE A 444 -17.89 4.07 12.21
CA ILE A 444 -17.05 3.44 11.19
C ILE A 444 -16.85 1.98 11.60
N ASP A 445 -17.87 1.17 11.31
CA ASP A 445 -17.94 -0.27 11.60
C ASP A 445 -16.93 -1.08 10.74
N ASP A 446 -16.45 -0.50 9.63
CA ASP A 446 -15.76 -1.23 8.55
C ASP A 446 -14.29 -0.80 8.28
N SER A 447 -13.64 -0.04 9.15
CA SER A 447 -12.22 0.29 8.94
C SER A 447 -11.32 -0.94 9.15
N GLU A 448 -10.24 -1.03 8.39
CA GLU A 448 -9.27 -2.13 8.47
C GLU A 448 -8.71 -2.31 9.90
N ALA A 449 -8.44 -1.21 10.59
CA ALA A 449 -7.99 -1.23 11.99
C ALA A 449 -9.05 -1.80 12.95
N VAL A 450 -10.33 -1.49 12.74
CA VAL A 450 -11.45 -2.03 13.54
C VAL A 450 -11.64 -3.53 13.26
N GLN A 451 -11.55 -3.96 12.00
CA GLN A 451 -11.65 -5.38 11.63
C GLN A 451 -10.46 -6.19 12.18
N THR A 452 -9.26 -5.63 12.14
CA THR A 452 -8.06 -6.22 12.74
C THR A 452 -8.20 -6.38 14.25
N ALA A 453 -8.72 -5.36 14.96
CA ALA A 453 -8.98 -5.44 16.38
C ALA A 453 -10.08 -6.46 16.74
N ARG A 454 -11.12 -6.61 15.90
CA ARG A 454 -12.16 -7.64 16.08
C ARG A 454 -11.59 -9.03 15.95
N ARG A 455 -10.82 -9.29 14.90
CA ARG A 455 -10.16 -10.58 14.68
C ARG A 455 -9.21 -10.91 15.83
N ALA A 456 -8.44 -9.93 16.32
CA ALA A 456 -7.60 -10.11 17.51
C ALA A 456 -8.41 -10.48 18.76
N LYS A 457 -9.57 -9.85 18.95
CA LYS A 457 -10.47 -10.14 20.07
C LYS A 457 -11.08 -11.54 19.97
N GLU A 458 -11.53 -11.94 18.79
CA GLU A 458 -12.05 -13.30 18.56
C GLU A 458 -11.01 -14.37 18.89
N LEU A 459 -9.75 -14.17 18.46
CA LEU A 459 -8.65 -15.09 18.79
C LEU A 459 -8.35 -15.09 20.29
N LEU A 460 -8.43 -13.92 20.95
CA LEU A 460 -8.24 -13.81 22.39
C LEU A 460 -9.33 -14.55 23.17
N ASP A 461 -10.58 -14.41 22.74
CA ASP A 461 -11.73 -15.10 23.34
C ASP A 461 -11.59 -16.62 23.15
N LYS A 462 -11.26 -17.10 21.94
CA LYS A 462 -10.97 -18.54 21.68
C LYS A 462 -9.81 -19.07 22.54
N LEU A 463 -8.76 -18.28 22.73
CA LEU A 463 -7.60 -18.63 23.56
C LEU A 463 -7.95 -18.69 25.06
N ALA A 464 -8.89 -17.86 25.52
CA ALA A 464 -9.38 -17.88 26.90
C ALA A 464 -10.35 -19.04 27.16
N GLU A 465 -11.15 -19.43 26.16
CA GLU A 465 -12.07 -20.56 26.24
C GLU A 465 -11.36 -21.91 26.19
N TYR A 466 -10.19 -21.99 25.58
CA TYR A 466 -9.37 -23.20 25.54
C TYR A 466 -8.98 -23.67 26.95
N LYS A 467 -9.33 -24.92 27.28
CA LYS A 467 -9.05 -25.55 28.59
C LYS A 467 -8.09 -26.73 28.40
N PRO A 468 -6.82 -26.60 28.85
CA PRO A 468 -5.86 -27.69 28.72
C PRO A 468 -6.19 -28.89 29.61
N LEU A 469 -6.21 -30.13 29.09
CA LEU A 469 -6.52 -31.34 29.88
C LEU A 469 -5.46 -31.62 30.95
N ALA A 470 -4.19 -31.27 30.71
CA ALA A 470 -3.12 -31.48 31.69
C ALA A 470 -3.40 -30.80 33.04
N LYS A 471 -4.10 -29.66 33.04
CA LYS A 471 -4.53 -28.99 34.27
C LYS A 471 -5.76 -29.63 34.91
N VAL A 472 -6.61 -30.31 34.14
CA VAL A 472 -7.81 -31.00 34.62
C VAL A 472 -7.43 -32.30 35.34
N GLU A 473 -6.53 -33.10 34.77
CA GLU A 473 -6.02 -34.32 35.43
C GLU A 473 -5.25 -34.00 36.72
N GLU A 474 -4.42 -32.94 36.74
CA GLU A 474 -3.70 -32.51 37.94
C GLU A 474 -4.65 -32.01 39.05
N LEU A 475 -5.76 -31.34 38.68
CA LEU A 475 -6.81 -30.93 39.62
C LEU A 475 -7.63 -32.11 40.13
N GLU A 476 -7.91 -33.12 39.29
CA GLU A 476 -8.60 -34.34 39.72
C GLU A 476 -7.72 -35.21 40.62
N GLU A 477 -6.43 -35.37 40.33
CA GLU A 477 -5.48 -36.06 41.21
C GLU A 477 -5.32 -35.36 42.58
N GLN A 478 -5.35 -34.02 42.61
CA GLN A 478 -5.38 -33.27 43.87
C GLN A 478 -6.69 -33.52 44.65
N ASN A 479 -7.81 -33.74 43.97
CA ASN A 479 -9.11 -33.98 44.60
C ASN A 479 -9.25 -35.44 45.12
N TYR A 480 -8.67 -36.42 44.43
CA TYR A 480 -8.61 -37.81 44.91
C TYR A 480 -7.70 -37.99 46.14
N ASN A 481 -6.69 -37.14 46.32
CA ASN A 481 -5.81 -37.14 47.49
C ASN A 481 -6.44 -36.53 48.76
N MET A 482 -7.71 -36.10 48.72
CA MET A 482 -8.45 -35.59 49.88
C MET A 482 -9.34 -36.62 50.60
N ILE A 483 -9.31 -37.90 50.21
CA ILE A 483 -10.23 -38.92 50.76
C ILE A 483 -9.77 -39.57 52.07
N ASP A 484 -8.55 -39.29 52.57
CA ASP A 484 -8.16 -39.73 53.91
C ASP A 484 -7.50 -38.61 54.72
N ASN A 485 -7.98 -38.44 55.97
CA ASN A 485 -7.67 -37.37 56.91
C ASN A 485 -6.21 -37.39 57.45
N VAL A 486 -5.22 -37.53 56.57
CA VAL A 486 -3.79 -37.51 56.93
C VAL A 486 -3.10 -36.43 56.10
N LEU A 487 -2.92 -35.27 56.72
CA LEU A 487 -2.02 -34.21 56.27
C LEU A 487 -0.63 -34.80 55.99
N ASN A 488 -0.22 -34.81 54.72
CA ASN A 488 1.16 -35.11 54.35
C ASN A 488 1.84 -33.83 53.85
N ASN A 489 2.76 -33.30 54.65
CA ASN A 489 3.70 -32.24 54.27
C ASN A 489 4.72 -32.82 53.26
N GLY A 490 4.56 -32.51 51.98
CA GLY A 490 5.54 -32.80 50.93
C GLY A 490 5.82 -31.54 50.12
N ALA A 491 7.08 -31.11 50.09
CA ALA A 491 7.53 -29.82 49.57
C ALA A 491 7.19 -29.55 48.10
N GLU A 492 6.77 -28.31 47.82
CA GLU A 492 6.78 -27.69 46.50
C GLU A 492 8.16 -27.87 45.85
N LYS A 493 8.24 -28.65 44.77
CA LYS A 493 9.39 -28.61 43.86
C LYS A 493 9.12 -27.58 42.78
N LYS A 494 9.81 -26.45 42.88
CA LYS A 494 10.02 -25.53 41.75
C LYS A 494 11.08 -26.13 40.84
N GLU A 495 10.67 -26.68 39.70
CA GLU A 495 11.58 -26.91 38.57
C GLU A 495 11.42 -25.75 37.58
N GLN A 496 12.37 -24.82 37.63
CA GLN A 496 12.65 -23.90 36.53
C GLN A 496 13.75 -24.55 35.69
N GLU A 497 13.40 -25.19 34.58
CA GLU A 497 14.36 -25.45 33.52
C GLU A 497 14.47 -24.21 32.64
N GLN A 498 15.64 -23.57 32.69
CA GLN A 498 16.04 -22.53 31.76
C GLN A 498 16.32 -23.15 30.39
N ILE A 499 15.41 -22.96 29.43
CA ILE A 499 15.72 -23.10 28.01
C ILE A 499 16.23 -21.74 27.53
N LYS A 500 17.55 -21.66 27.29
CA LYS A 500 18.20 -20.52 26.63
C LYS A 500 17.80 -20.52 25.15
N GLY A 501 17.22 -19.41 24.69
CA GLY A 501 17.12 -19.11 23.25
C GLY A 501 15.75 -18.69 22.71
N ARG A 502 14.90 -18.00 23.48
CA ARG A 502 13.69 -17.36 22.93
C ARG A 502 13.78 -15.84 23.16
N ILE A 503 13.70 -15.05 22.10
CA ILE A 503 13.48 -13.60 22.20
C ILE A 503 12.04 -13.44 22.70
N SER A 504 11.90 -12.97 23.94
CA SER A 504 10.59 -12.84 24.57
C SER A 504 9.83 -11.69 23.92
N ILE A 505 8.55 -11.88 23.60
CA ILE A 505 7.64 -10.78 23.19
C ILE A 505 7.66 -9.63 24.20
N LYS A 506 8.05 -9.88 25.45
CA LYS A 506 8.26 -8.86 26.47
C LYS A 506 9.38 -7.84 26.13
N GLU A 507 10.40 -8.24 25.37
CA GLU A 507 11.40 -7.34 24.80
C GLU A 507 10.83 -6.59 23.58
N LYS A 508 10.08 -7.27 22.72
CA LYS A 508 9.42 -6.66 21.53
C LYS A 508 8.35 -5.62 21.90
N LEU A 509 7.60 -5.83 23.00
CA LEU A 509 6.58 -4.90 23.50
C LEU A 509 7.20 -3.66 24.18
N ALA A 510 8.43 -3.77 24.67
CA ALA A 510 9.16 -2.66 25.27
C ALA A 510 9.71 -1.69 24.20
N GLU A 511 10.15 -2.19 23.05
CA GLU A 511 10.54 -1.37 21.90
C GLU A 511 9.34 -0.60 21.32
N LYS A 512 8.19 -1.26 21.13
CA LYS A 512 6.98 -0.58 20.62
C LYS A 512 6.46 0.49 21.59
N LYS A 513 6.54 0.27 22.91
CA LYS A 513 6.24 1.30 23.92
C LYS A 513 7.18 2.50 23.85
N ALA A 514 8.47 2.29 23.56
CA ALA A 514 9.45 3.37 23.44
C ALA A 514 9.21 4.21 22.18
N VAL A 515 8.80 3.59 21.07
CA VAL A 515 8.45 4.28 19.82
C VAL A 515 7.20 5.14 19.99
N ILE A 516 6.16 4.63 20.67
CA ILE A 516 4.93 5.38 20.97
C ILE A 516 5.23 6.56 21.91
N GLU A 517 6.07 6.37 22.93
CA GLU A 517 6.44 7.43 23.88
C GLU A 517 7.34 8.52 23.25
N GLN A 518 8.09 8.19 22.18
CA GLN A 518 8.83 9.17 21.38
C GLN A 518 7.90 9.94 20.42
N ARG A 519 6.88 9.28 19.85
CA ARG A 519 5.84 9.92 19.03
C ARG A 519 5.03 10.93 19.83
N ASP A 520 4.64 10.58 21.07
CA ASP A 520 3.93 11.46 22.01
C ASP A 520 4.77 12.66 22.51
N LYS A 521 6.10 12.54 22.51
CA LYS A 521 7.02 13.64 22.87
C LYS A 521 7.29 14.60 21.71
N ALA A 522 7.29 14.10 20.48
CA ALA A 522 7.44 14.90 19.28
C ALA A 522 6.21 15.81 19.04
N GLU A 523 5.00 15.35 19.34
CA GLU A 523 3.79 16.19 19.28
C GLU A 523 3.73 17.29 20.34
N ARG A 524 4.46 17.15 21.47
CA ARG A 524 4.48 18.14 22.55
C ARG A 524 5.56 19.22 22.40
N THR A 525 6.41 19.17 21.38
CA THR A 525 7.49 20.14 21.19
C THR A 525 7.52 20.72 19.78
N SER A 526 6.44 21.42 19.41
CA SER A 526 6.50 22.46 18.37
C SER A 526 6.68 23.83 19.04
N PRO A 527 7.75 24.60 18.77
CA PRO A 527 7.92 25.92 19.37
C PRO A 527 7.14 26.98 18.60
N GLU A 528 6.15 27.58 19.27
CA GLU A 528 5.53 28.83 18.83
C GLU A 528 6.57 29.97 18.79
N LYS A 529 6.58 30.71 17.68
CA LYS A 529 7.42 31.90 17.46
C LYS A 529 7.04 33.02 18.43
N GLU A 530 7.92 33.34 19.38
CA GLU A 530 7.89 34.62 20.10
C GLU A 530 8.65 35.70 19.32
N THR A 531 7.94 36.77 18.95
CA THR A 531 8.51 38.04 18.51
C THR A 531 9.01 38.87 19.70
N GLU A 532 10.28 39.28 19.65
CA GLU A 532 10.92 40.25 20.54
C GLU A 532 10.23 41.63 20.55
N LYS A 533 10.19 42.28 21.73
CA LYS A 533 10.72 43.66 21.91
C LYS A 533 10.80 44.15 23.37
N LYS A 534 12.02 44.60 23.71
CA LYS A 534 12.41 45.74 24.60
C LYS A 534 12.17 45.57 26.12
N SER A 535 12.97 46.15 27.03
CA SER A 535 14.26 46.88 27.04
C SER A 535 14.47 47.37 28.50
N GLN A 536 15.70 47.32 29.04
CA GLN A 536 16.40 48.28 29.94
C GLN A 536 17.34 47.54 30.92
N ARG A 537 18.68 47.70 30.81
CA ARG A 537 19.55 48.70 31.52
C ARG A 537 19.46 48.53 33.05
N GLU A 538 20.51 48.27 33.83
CA GLU A 538 21.84 48.90 33.97
C GLU A 538 22.67 48.02 34.94
N MET A 539 23.96 47.75 34.66
CA MET A 539 25.16 48.24 35.37
C MET A 539 26.41 47.50 34.92
#